data_AF-A0A930TPR1-F1
#
_entry.id   AF-A0A930TPR1-F1
#
_cell.length_a   1.000
_cell.length_b   1.000
_cell.length_c   1.000
_cell.angle_alpha   90.00
_cell.angle_beta   90.00
_cell.angle_gamma   90.00
#
_symmetry.space_group_name_H-M   'P 1'
#
loop_
_entity.id
_entity.type
_entity.pdbx_description
1 polymer ?
#
loop_
_entity_poly.entity_id
_entity_poly.type
_entity_poly.pdbx_seq_one_letter_code
_entity_poly.pdbx_strand_id
1 'polypeptide(L)'
;MTYPPAPWHLQGFAYQTLHLVDSERIRPQIPSQLDIVPLFPGKTLGGVYVASYGTGSTLSYNELIVISGLVQYGGQVGCWISHIYVDHPSSVAGGREVWGLPKEYAQFDWSTGSVPSVTVRQGTETLCHLRCPWQIWGWRQAITVPVFSFRNPTLLRFKGQGSCTPRLAGIELEIPAESAFAEVELGPVWLGFFCEGLELTAQPPTVVQPQSTASRLSWE
;
A
#
# COMPACT_ATOMS: atom_id res chain seq x y z
N MET A 1 7.03 11.33 23.07
CA MET A 1 7.17 10.58 21.81
C MET A 1 6.44 11.33 20.72
N THR A 2 6.99 11.38 19.51
CA THR A 2 6.42 12.13 18.37
C THR A 2 5.22 11.40 17.73
N TYR A 3 4.97 10.15 18.11
CA TYR A 3 3.87 9.31 17.61
C TYR A 3 3.45 8.24 18.65
N PRO A 4 2.22 7.69 18.58
CA PRO A 4 1.75 6.64 19.49
C PRO A 4 2.40 5.26 19.24
N PRO A 5 2.49 4.38 20.25
CA PRO A 5 2.99 3.02 20.04
C PRO A 5 2.05 2.20 19.13
N ALA A 6 2.58 1.16 18.49
CA ALA A 6 1.78 0.15 17.78
C ALA A 6 1.00 -0.74 18.77
N PRO A 7 -0.12 -1.37 18.34
CA PRO A 7 -0.71 -1.29 17.00
C PRO A 7 -1.44 0.05 16.77
N TRP A 8 -1.60 0.44 15.50
CA TRP A 8 -2.45 1.58 15.14
C TRP A 8 -3.79 1.09 14.61
N HIS A 9 -4.86 1.61 15.18
CA HIS A 9 -6.22 1.42 14.71
C HIS A 9 -6.57 2.56 13.75
N LEU A 10 -7.17 2.21 12.62
CA LEU A 10 -7.47 3.12 11.52
C LEU A 10 -8.93 2.91 11.13
N GLN A 11 -9.71 3.99 11.14
CA GLN A 11 -11.14 3.98 10.85
C GLN A 11 -11.47 5.03 9.80
N GLY A 12 -12.20 4.64 8.75
CA GLY A 12 -12.60 5.57 7.69
C GLY A 12 -13.06 4.89 6.41
N PHE A 13 -12.53 5.32 5.28
CA PHE A 13 -12.79 4.72 3.97
C PHE A 13 -11.53 4.71 3.11
N ALA A 14 -11.53 3.90 2.05
CA ALA A 14 -10.45 3.90 1.08
C ALA A 14 -10.92 3.58 -0.34
N TYR A 15 -10.13 4.00 -1.32
CA TYR A 15 -10.17 3.57 -2.70
C TYR A 15 -8.99 2.65 -2.95
N GLN A 16 -9.22 1.46 -3.48
CA GLN A 16 -8.18 0.48 -3.85
C GLN A 16 -8.29 0.17 -5.33
N THR A 17 -7.19 0.35 -6.05
CA THR A 17 -7.02 -0.11 -7.43
C THR A 17 -6.08 -1.31 -7.46
N LEU A 18 -6.30 -2.22 -8.40
CA LEU A 18 -5.44 -3.35 -8.68
C LEU A 18 -4.93 -3.25 -10.12
N HIS A 19 -3.65 -3.51 -10.32
CA HIS A 19 -2.98 -3.39 -11.61
C HIS A 19 -2.13 -4.63 -11.89
N LEU A 20 -2.03 -5.00 -13.16
CA LEU A 20 -1.00 -5.95 -13.61
C LEU A 20 0.29 -5.18 -13.90
N VAL A 21 1.33 -5.46 -13.12
CA VAL A 21 2.62 -4.77 -13.19
C VAL A 21 3.66 -5.70 -13.82
N ASP A 22 4.52 -5.14 -14.66
CA ASP A 22 5.61 -5.89 -15.30
C ASP A 22 6.68 -6.29 -14.28
N SER A 23 6.89 -7.60 -14.12
CA SER A 23 7.80 -8.14 -13.10
C SER A 23 9.26 -7.79 -13.37
N GLU A 24 9.69 -7.80 -14.64
CA GLU A 24 11.07 -7.45 -15.00
C GLU A 24 11.31 -5.96 -14.79
N ARG A 25 10.34 -5.14 -15.16
CA ARG A 25 10.44 -3.69 -15.00
C ARG A 25 10.53 -3.25 -13.54
N ILE A 26 9.76 -3.89 -12.65
CA ILE A 26 9.71 -3.52 -11.25
C ILE A 26 10.82 -4.16 -10.40
N ARG A 27 11.49 -5.20 -10.91
CA ARG A 27 12.56 -5.92 -10.22
C ARG A 27 13.62 -5.01 -9.59
N PRO A 28 14.12 -3.93 -10.24
CA PRO A 28 15.11 -3.04 -9.63
C PRO A 28 14.60 -2.28 -8.40
N GLN A 29 13.29 -2.08 -8.26
CA GLN A 29 12.66 -1.38 -7.13
C GLN A 29 12.30 -2.32 -5.97
N ILE A 30 12.42 -3.63 -6.16
CA ILE A 30 12.15 -4.64 -5.14
C ILE A 30 13.48 -5.15 -4.57
N PRO A 31 13.68 -5.14 -3.24
CA PRO A 31 14.90 -5.68 -2.61
C PRO A 31 15.22 -7.08 -3.09
N SER A 32 16.49 -7.32 -3.45
CA SER A 32 16.93 -8.57 -4.09
C SER A 32 16.71 -9.82 -3.24
N GLN A 33 16.53 -9.67 -1.93
CA GLN A 33 16.21 -10.77 -1.03
C GLN A 33 14.76 -11.27 -1.15
N LEU A 34 13.87 -10.48 -1.76
CA LEU A 34 12.47 -10.80 -1.95
C LEU A 34 12.24 -11.30 -3.38
N ASP A 35 11.58 -12.45 -3.52
CA ASP A 35 11.15 -12.95 -4.83
C ASP A 35 9.83 -12.29 -5.22
N ILE A 36 9.66 -11.97 -6.51
CA ILE A 36 8.39 -11.47 -7.03
C ILE A 36 7.45 -12.66 -7.21
N VAL A 37 6.22 -12.52 -6.71
CA VAL A 37 5.16 -13.52 -6.89
C VAL A 37 4.43 -13.23 -8.20
N PRO A 38 4.50 -14.12 -9.21
CA PRO A 38 3.78 -13.92 -10.47
C PRO A 38 2.29 -14.19 -10.29
N LEU A 39 1.46 -13.36 -10.94
CA LEU A 39 0.02 -13.61 -11.12
C LEU A 39 -0.27 -14.13 -12.53
N PHE A 40 0.48 -13.66 -13.53
CA PHE A 40 0.48 -14.14 -14.92
C PHE A 40 1.93 -14.22 -15.42
N PRO A 41 2.21 -14.85 -16.59
CA PRO A 41 3.55 -14.83 -17.17
C PRO A 41 4.10 -13.39 -17.31
N GLY A 42 5.20 -13.11 -16.61
CA GLY A 42 5.86 -11.80 -16.59
C GLY A 42 5.11 -10.68 -15.86
N LYS A 43 4.00 -10.97 -15.16
CA LYS A 43 3.20 -9.96 -14.44
C LYS A 43 2.99 -10.34 -12.97
N THR A 44 3.08 -9.34 -12.10
CA THR A 44 2.65 -9.42 -10.69
C THR A 44 1.46 -8.47 -10.44
N LEU A 45 0.90 -8.52 -9.24
CA LEU A 45 -0.19 -7.65 -8.81
C LEU A 45 0.37 -6.44 -8.06
N GLY A 46 0.09 -5.25 -8.56
CA GLY A 46 0.31 -3.98 -7.89
C GLY A 46 -1.00 -3.26 -7.58
N GLY A 47 -0.92 -2.08 -7.00
CA GLY A 47 -2.10 -1.34 -6.55
C GLY A 47 -1.80 0.06 -6.06
N VAL A 48 -2.78 0.96 -6.21
CA VAL A 48 -2.83 2.21 -5.46
C VAL A 48 -3.96 2.14 -4.45
N TYR A 49 -3.67 2.53 -3.22
CA TYR A 49 -4.62 2.65 -2.14
C TYR A 49 -4.64 4.09 -1.64
N VAL A 50 -5.80 4.73 -1.62
CA VAL A 50 -5.99 6.10 -1.13
C VAL A 50 -7.06 6.11 -0.05
N ALA A 51 -6.73 6.53 1.16
CA ALA A 51 -7.61 6.47 2.31
C ALA A 51 -7.69 7.78 3.07
N SER A 52 -8.80 7.94 3.79
CA SER A 52 -9.03 8.99 4.77
C SER A 52 -9.38 8.33 6.10
N TYR A 53 -8.54 8.50 7.10
CA TYR A 53 -8.76 8.00 8.46
C TYR A 53 -9.20 9.15 9.38
N GLY A 54 -10.32 8.94 10.07
CA GLY A 54 -10.95 9.95 10.92
C GLY A 54 -11.07 9.52 12.39
N THR A 55 -12.08 10.09 13.06
CA THR A 55 -12.42 9.80 14.47
C THR A 55 -12.48 8.30 14.74
N GLY A 56 -11.91 7.88 15.87
CA GLY A 56 -11.78 6.47 16.25
C GLY A 56 -10.45 5.83 15.83
N SER A 57 -9.68 6.51 14.96
CA SER A 57 -8.32 6.12 14.62
C SER A 57 -7.32 6.53 15.72
N THR A 58 -6.19 5.83 15.80
CA THR A 58 -5.03 6.21 16.63
C THR A 58 -4.49 7.59 16.24
N LEU A 59 -4.50 7.89 14.93
CA LEU A 59 -4.24 9.21 14.35
C LEU A 59 -5.24 9.43 13.22
N SER A 60 -5.73 10.66 13.06
CA SER A 60 -6.56 11.06 11.90
C SER A 60 -5.67 11.66 10.82
N TYR A 61 -5.65 11.05 9.64
CA TYR A 61 -4.80 11.45 8.52
C TYR A 61 -5.27 10.80 7.22
N ASN A 62 -4.82 11.34 6.09
CA ASN A 62 -5.00 10.76 4.77
C ASN A 62 -3.74 9.97 4.36
N GLU A 63 -3.93 8.94 3.54
CA GLU A 63 -2.85 8.04 3.15
C GLU A 63 -2.97 7.62 1.69
N LEU A 64 -1.85 7.70 0.97
CA LEU A 64 -1.66 7.16 -0.37
C LEU A 64 -0.59 6.06 -0.27
N ILE A 65 -0.86 4.86 -0.78
CA ILE A 65 0.09 3.74 -0.82
C ILE A 65 0.21 3.26 -2.26
N VAL A 66 1.45 3.05 -2.71
CA VAL A 66 1.77 2.43 -3.99
C VAL A 66 2.41 1.06 -3.75
N ILE A 67 1.63 0.02 -4.02
CA ILE A 67 2.07 -1.38 -3.99
C ILE A 67 2.63 -1.69 -5.37
N SER A 68 3.94 -1.89 -5.47
CA SER A 68 4.58 -2.13 -6.77
C SER A 68 4.59 -3.61 -7.16
N GLY A 69 4.37 -4.53 -6.21
CA GLY A 69 4.21 -5.95 -6.50
C GLY A 69 3.87 -6.80 -5.30
N LEU A 70 3.43 -8.02 -5.58
CA LEU A 70 3.42 -9.11 -4.60
C LEU A 70 4.79 -9.73 -4.55
N VAL A 71 5.27 -9.94 -3.33
CA VAL A 71 6.59 -10.49 -3.06
C VAL A 71 6.49 -11.62 -2.05
N GLN A 72 7.52 -12.45 -1.99
CA GLN A 72 7.63 -13.50 -0.99
C GLN A 72 9.02 -13.57 -0.38
N TYR A 73 9.05 -14.03 0.86
CA TYR A 73 10.25 -14.44 1.56
C TYR A 73 9.96 -15.68 2.41
N GLY A 74 10.75 -16.74 2.25
CA GLY A 74 10.59 -17.98 3.03
C GLY A 74 9.19 -18.59 2.98
N GLY A 75 8.56 -18.62 1.80
CA GLY A 75 7.21 -19.17 1.59
C GLY A 75 6.08 -18.27 2.09
N GLN A 76 6.39 -17.06 2.57
CA GLN A 76 5.38 -16.10 3.04
C GLN A 76 5.19 -15.00 1.99
N VAL A 77 3.96 -14.84 1.51
CA VAL A 77 3.58 -13.78 0.55
C VAL A 77 3.17 -12.50 1.28
N GLY A 78 3.48 -11.35 0.67
CA GLY A 78 3.08 -10.02 1.12
C GLY A 78 3.17 -8.97 0.01
N CYS A 79 2.59 -7.80 0.26
CA CYS A 79 2.74 -6.64 -0.60
C CYS A 79 4.10 -5.96 -0.34
N TRP A 80 4.72 -5.46 -1.40
CA TRP A 80 5.84 -4.52 -1.31
C TRP A 80 5.33 -3.09 -1.54
N ILE A 81 5.43 -2.26 -0.49
CA ILE A 81 5.05 -0.85 -0.55
C ILE A 81 6.29 -0.06 -0.98
N SER A 82 6.27 0.38 -2.24
CA SER A 82 7.37 1.17 -2.82
C SER A 82 7.31 2.63 -2.38
N HIS A 83 6.10 3.19 -2.34
CA HIS A 83 5.86 4.58 -1.98
C HIS A 83 4.65 4.68 -1.07
N ILE A 84 4.69 5.63 -0.15
CA ILE A 84 3.58 5.89 0.76
C ILE A 84 3.64 7.33 1.25
N TYR A 85 2.52 8.03 1.16
CA TYR A 85 2.41 9.44 1.48
C TYR A 85 1.27 9.69 2.45
N VAL A 86 1.45 10.62 3.38
CA VAL A 86 0.47 10.98 4.40
C VAL A 86 0.50 12.48 4.68
N ASP A 87 -0.57 13.03 5.25
CA ASP A 87 -0.67 14.45 5.61
C ASP A 87 -0.46 14.74 7.11
N HIS A 88 0.04 13.76 7.87
CA HIS A 88 0.27 13.89 9.30
C HIS A 88 1.72 13.57 9.71
N PRO A 89 2.48 14.52 10.30
CA PRO A 89 3.89 14.33 10.64
C PRO A 89 4.17 13.15 11.58
N SER A 90 3.33 12.92 12.59
CA SER A 90 3.44 11.73 13.46
C SER A 90 3.24 10.42 12.71
N SER A 91 2.38 10.40 11.67
CA SER A 91 2.20 9.22 10.82
C SER A 91 3.47 8.95 10.01
N VAL A 92 4.11 10.00 9.47
CA VAL A 92 5.42 9.90 8.80
C VAL A 92 6.46 9.30 9.73
N ALA A 93 6.64 9.87 10.92
CA ALA A 93 7.65 9.44 11.88
C ALA A 93 7.42 7.99 12.33
N GLY A 94 6.19 7.65 12.76
CA GLY A 94 5.86 6.29 13.19
C GLY A 94 5.95 5.27 12.05
N GLY A 95 5.51 5.62 10.84
CA GLY A 95 5.64 4.78 9.65
C GLY A 95 7.09 4.36 9.37
N ARG A 96 8.02 5.30 9.47
CA ARG A 96 9.46 5.07 9.27
C ARG A 96 10.09 4.29 10.42
N GLU A 97 9.87 4.73 11.65
CA GLU A 97 10.57 4.18 12.82
C GLU A 97 10.02 2.82 13.25
N VAL A 98 8.69 2.66 13.29
CA VAL A 98 8.03 1.42 13.72
C VAL A 98 8.01 0.42 12.57
N TRP A 99 7.41 0.78 11.44
CA TRP A 99 7.13 -0.15 10.32
C TRP A 99 8.20 -0.17 9.23
N GLY A 100 9.20 0.71 9.22
CA GLY A 100 10.20 0.73 8.14
C GLY A 100 9.59 1.06 6.76
N LEU A 101 8.50 1.83 6.74
CA LEU A 101 7.85 2.26 5.52
C LEU A 101 8.47 3.59 5.05
N PRO A 102 8.66 3.81 3.74
CA PRO A 102 9.21 5.05 3.20
C PRO A 102 8.15 6.17 3.18
N LYS A 103 7.49 6.41 4.33
CA LYS A 103 6.42 7.42 4.42
C LYS A 103 6.97 8.80 4.13
N GLU A 104 6.26 9.57 3.33
CA GLU A 104 6.57 10.99 3.07
C GLU A 104 5.34 11.86 3.30
N TYR A 105 5.57 13.18 3.40
CA TYR A 105 4.48 14.12 3.57
C TYR A 105 3.86 14.48 2.21
N ALA A 106 2.54 14.55 2.14
CA ALA A 106 1.77 15.01 0.98
C ALA A 106 0.47 15.70 1.42
N GLN A 107 -0.11 16.48 0.52
CA GLN A 107 -1.42 17.12 0.66
C GLN A 107 -2.49 16.32 -0.07
N PHE A 108 -3.69 16.24 0.51
CA PHE A 108 -4.84 15.53 -0.04
C PHE A 108 -6.03 16.47 -0.19
N ASP A 109 -6.43 16.74 -1.42
CA ASP A 109 -7.56 17.59 -1.76
C ASP A 109 -8.75 16.72 -2.15
N TRP A 110 -9.61 16.38 -1.17
CA TRP A 110 -10.83 15.59 -1.38
C TRP A 110 -11.98 16.46 -1.92
N SER A 111 -12.74 15.92 -2.87
CA SER A 111 -13.96 16.52 -3.40
C SER A 111 -15.11 15.52 -3.35
N THR A 112 -16.22 15.92 -2.73
CA THR A 112 -17.44 15.12 -2.55
C THR A 112 -18.55 15.53 -3.52
N GLY A 113 -18.19 16.09 -4.69
CA GLY A 113 -19.14 16.46 -5.74
C GLY A 113 -19.89 15.26 -6.34
N SER A 114 -20.57 15.50 -7.46
CA SER A 114 -21.33 14.44 -8.17
C SER A 114 -20.48 13.22 -8.53
N VAL A 115 -19.18 13.42 -8.74
CA VAL A 115 -18.16 12.37 -8.86
C VAL A 115 -17.13 12.58 -7.74
N PRO A 116 -17.12 11.72 -6.71
CA PRO A 116 -16.09 11.76 -5.67
C PRO A 116 -14.69 11.68 -6.27
N SER A 117 -13.77 12.49 -5.77
CA SER A 117 -12.39 12.53 -6.24
C SER A 117 -11.41 12.98 -5.18
N VAL A 118 -10.13 12.72 -5.43
CA VAL A 118 -9.02 13.20 -4.62
C VAL A 118 -7.82 13.52 -5.49
N THR A 119 -7.20 14.66 -5.22
CA THR A 119 -5.88 15.00 -5.78
C THR A 119 -4.85 14.91 -4.68
N VAL A 120 -3.76 14.17 -4.91
CA VAL A 120 -2.65 14.06 -3.97
C VAL A 120 -1.47 14.83 -4.53
N ARG A 121 -0.87 15.70 -3.71
CA ARG A 121 0.26 16.56 -4.10
C ARG A 121 1.40 16.45 -3.11
N GLN A 122 2.62 16.64 -3.59
CA GLN A 122 3.77 16.87 -2.74
C GLN A 122 4.40 18.21 -3.13
N GLY A 123 4.13 19.22 -2.31
CA GLY A 123 4.51 20.60 -2.66
C GLY A 123 3.74 21.07 -3.89
N THR A 124 4.44 21.37 -4.98
CA THR A 124 3.84 21.80 -6.26
C THR A 124 3.56 20.65 -7.22
N GLU A 125 4.09 19.46 -6.95
CA GLU A 125 3.99 18.32 -7.84
C GLU A 125 2.71 17.52 -7.53
N THR A 126 2.01 17.11 -8.58
CA THR A 126 0.85 16.23 -8.43
C THR A 126 1.31 14.79 -8.52
N LEU A 127 1.02 14.03 -7.46
CA LEU A 127 1.38 12.62 -7.37
C LEU A 127 0.36 11.73 -8.11
N CYS A 128 -0.92 11.97 -7.88
CA CYS A 128 -2.00 11.34 -8.62
C CYS A 128 -3.32 12.11 -8.48
N HIS A 129 -4.22 11.87 -9.43
CA HIS A 129 -5.63 12.25 -9.35
C HIS A 129 -6.50 11.00 -9.47
N LEU A 130 -7.43 10.80 -8.53
CA LEU A 130 -8.32 9.66 -8.51
C LEU A 130 -9.77 10.14 -8.54
N ARG A 131 -10.60 9.53 -9.39
CA ARG A 131 -12.05 9.76 -9.47
C ARG A 131 -12.81 8.45 -9.37
N CYS A 132 -13.98 8.49 -8.76
CA CYS A 132 -14.88 7.35 -8.62
C CYS A 132 -16.27 7.67 -9.19
N PRO A 133 -16.47 7.59 -10.53
CA PRO A 133 -17.75 7.90 -11.17
C PRO A 133 -18.90 6.97 -10.77
N TRP A 134 -18.61 5.72 -10.41
CA TRP A 134 -19.62 4.76 -10.02
C TRP A 134 -19.08 3.77 -9.00
N GLN A 135 -19.98 3.30 -8.16
CA GLN A 135 -19.77 2.22 -7.21
C GLN A 135 -21.06 1.42 -7.11
N ILE A 136 -20.95 0.11 -6.98
CA ILE A 136 -22.11 -0.78 -6.80
C ILE A 136 -22.06 -1.44 -5.43
N TRP A 137 -23.05 -2.28 -5.15
CA TRP A 137 -23.16 -3.01 -3.89
C TRP A 137 -21.84 -3.72 -3.49
N GLY A 138 -21.53 -3.68 -2.19
CA GLY A 138 -20.50 -4.48 -1.53
C GLY A 138 -21.02 -5.12 -0.23
N TRP A 139 -20.31 -6.11 0.29
CA TRP A 139 -20.65 -6.77 1.57
C TRP A 139 -19.53 -6.62 2.59
N ARG A 140 -19.87 -6.58 3.89
CA ARG A 140 -18.88 -6.53 4.97
C ARG A 140 -18.03 -7.79 4.93
N GLN A 141 -16.71 -7.66 4.88
CA GLN A 141 -15.80 -8.79 4.92
C GLN A 141 -14.52 -8.46 5.70
N ALA A 142 -13.94 -9.49 6.29
CA ALA A 142 -12.63 -9.40 6.92
C ALA A 142 -11.54 -9.23 5.85
N ILE A 143 -10.55 -8.40 6.16
CA ILE A 143 -9.37 -8.16 5.31
C ILE A 143 -8.11 -8.46 6.09
N THR A 144 -7.11 -9.03 5.41
CA THR A 144 -5.76 -9.17 5.92
C THR A 144 -4.78 -8.90 4.80
N VAL A 145 -3.95 -7.89 4.99
CA VAL A 145 -2.94 -7.45 4.02
C VAL A 145 -1.56 -7.67 4.65
N PRO A 146 -0.87 -8.78 4.34
CA PRO A 146 0.51 -8.96 4.75
C PRO A 146 1.42 -8.01 3.97
N VAL A 147 2.36 -7.37 4.66
CA VAL A 147 3.28 -6.39 4.08
C VAL A 147 4.70 -6.72 4.48
N PHE A 148 5.62 -6.61 3.53
CA PHE A 148 7.06 -6.57 3.79
C PHE A 148 7.56 -5.13 3.71
N SER A 149 8.53 -4.81 4.54
CA SER A 149 9.18 -3.50 4.59
C SER A 149 10.61 -3.63 5.10
N PHE A 150 11.41 -2.56 5.01
CA PHE A 150 12.79 -2.57 5.49
C PHE A 150 13.04 -1.45 6.48
N ARG A 151 13.63 -1.81 7.62
CA ARG A 151 14.35 -0.88 8.47
C ARG A 151 15.82 -1.23 8.39
N ASN A 152 16.45 -0.72 7.32
CA ASN A 152 17.76 -1.15 6.83
C ASN A 152 18.78 -1.45 7.96
N PRO A 153 19.42 -2.65 7.94
CA PRO A 153 19.32 -3.73 6.95
C PRO A 153 18.20 -4.76 7.26
N THR A 154 17.30 -4.46 8.19
CA THR A 154 16.37 -5.44 8.77
C THR A 154 15.11 -5.57 7.92
N LEU A 155 14.86 -6.77 7.38
CA LEU A 155 13.58 -7.12 6.76
C LEU A 155 12.51 -7.27 7.85
N LEU A 156 11.41 -6.55 7.68
CA LEU A 156 10.26 -6.57 8.57
C LEU A 156 9.06 -7.18 7.85
N ARG A 157 8.18 -7.79 8.64
CA ARG A 157 6.87 -8.23 8.18
C ARG A 157 5.82 -7.79 9.18
N PHE A 158 4.70 -7.28 8.68
CA PHE A 158 3.52 -6.98 9.47
C PHE A 158 2.26 -7.27 8.68
N LYS A 159 1.11 -7.08 9.33
CA LYS A 159 -0.20 -7.26 8.70
C LYS A 159 -1.09 -6.07 9.03
N GLY A 160 -1.75 -5.52 8.02
CA GLY A 160 -3.00 -4.80 8.22
C GLY A 160 -4.13 -5.81 8.37
N GLN A 161 -4.89 -5.76 9.45
CA GLN A 161 -6.02 -6.68 9.69
C GLN A 161 -7.27 -5.93 10.13
N GLY A 162 -8.42 -6.33 9.62
CA GLY A 162 -9.68 -5.75 10.06
C GLY A 162 -10.80 -6.09 9.11
N SER A 163 -11.65 -5.13 8.78
CA SER A 163 -12.77 -5.33 7.87
C SER A 163 -13.19 -4.06 7.15
N CYS A 164 -13.78 -4.23 5.98
CA CYS A 164 -14.41 -3.15 5.22
C CYS A 164 -15.64 -3.70 4.49
N THR A 165 -16.42 -2.81 3.90
CA THR A 165 -17.44 -3.15 2.90
C THR A 165 -16.90 -2.74 1.53
N PRO A 166 -16.12 -3.59 0.83
CA PRO A 166 -15.59 -3.24 -0.48
C PRO A 166 -16.73 -3.31 -1.50
N ARG A 167 -16.98 -2.15 -2.10
CA ARG A 167 -17.89 -1.95 -3.21
C ARG A 167 -17.09 -1.98 -4.50
N LEU A 168 -17.49 -2.78 -5.47
CA LEU A 168 -16.87 -2.71 -6.80
C LEU A 168 -17.11 -1.30 -7.35
N ALA A 169 -16.04 -0.67 -7.85
CA ALA A 169 -16.06 0.72 -8.24
C ALA A 169 -15.30 0.94 -9.55
N GLY A 170 -15.82 1.85 -10.37
CA GLY A 170 -15.06 2.42 -11.48
C GLY A 170 -14.12 3.44 -10.90
N ILE A 171 -12.82 3.17 -10.95
CA ILE A 171 -11.80 4.11 -10.50
C ILE A 171 -11.02 4.58 -11.71
N GLU A 172 -11.07 5.88 -11.97
CA GLU A 172 -10.19 6.56 -12.90
C GLU A 172 -8.99 7.07 -12.11
N LEU A 173 -7.81 6.51 -12.38
CA LEU A 173 -6.56 6.89 -11.72
C LEU A 173 -5.61 7.48 -12.76
N GLU A 174 -5.27 8.76 -12.58
CA GLU A 174 -4.27 9.47 -13.36
C GLU A 174 -3.01 9.65 -12.52
N ILE A 175 -1.87 9.22 -13.07
CA ILE A 175 -0.55 9.39 -12.48
C ILE A 175 0.25 10.23 -13.48
N PRO A 176 0.56 11.51 -13.17
CA PRO A 176 1.41 12.33 -14.03
C PRO A 176 2.77 11.68 -14.26
N ALA A 177 3.37 11.88 -15.44
CA ALA A 177 4.68 11.32 -15.77
C ALA A 177 5.78 11.77 -14.78
N GLU A 178 5.61 12.96 -14.20
CA GLU A 178 6.58 13.54 -13.28
C GLU A 178 6.29 13.17 -11.81
N SER A 179 5.26 12.35 -11.57
CA SER A 179 5.01 11.80 -10.25
C SER A 179 6.19 10.96 -9.80
N ALA A 180 6.58 11.12 -8.53
CA ALA A 180 7.71 10.40 -7.94
C ALA A 180 7.59 8.86 -8.04
N PHE A 181 6.39 8.31 -8.28
CA PHE A 181 6.17 6.88 -8.47
C PHE A 181 5.71 6.49 -9.89
N ALA A 182 5.80 7.40 -10.87
CA ALA A 182 5.48 7.09 -12.27
C ALA A 182 6.35 5.95 -12.82
N GLU A 183 7.59 5.82 -12.32
CA GLU A 183 8.54 4.75 -12.66
C GLU A 183 8.06 3.33 -12.30
N VAL A 184 7.08 3.19 -11.41
CA VAL A 184 6.43 1.89 -11.12
C VAL A 184 5.67 1.38 -12.35
N GLU A 185 5.25 2.29 -13.23
CA GLU A 185 4.45 2.01 -14.42
C GLU A 185 3.29 1.07 -14.14
N LEU A 186 2.45 1.50 -13.22
CA LEU A 186 1.17 0.85 -13.01
C LEU A 186 0.43 0.86 -14.35
N GLY A 187 0.09 -0.33 -14.86
CA GLY A 187 -0.73 -0.48 -16.06
C GLY A 187 -2.13 0.12 -15.86
N PRO A 188 -3.08 -0.09 -16.78
CA PRO A 188 -4.45 0.36 -16.55
C PRO A 188 -5.04 -0.27 -15.27
N VAL A 189 -6.00 0.41 -14.65
CA VAL A 189 -6.76 -0.15 -13.51
C VAL A 189 -7.46 -1.42 -13.99
N TRP A 190 -7.07 -2.56 -13.43
CA TRP A 190 -7.67 -3.86 -13.75
C TRP A 190 -8.96 -4.07 -12.94
N LEU A 191 -8.93 -3.73 -11.65
CA LEU A 191 -10.09 -3.74 -10.75
C LEU A 191 -10.02 -2.56 -9.78
N GLY A 192 -11.19 -2.01 -9.42
CA GLY A 192 -11.31 -0.90 -8.47
C GLY A 192 -12.33 -1.20 -7.38
N PHE A 193 -12.04 -0.76 -6.16
CA PHE A 193 -12.91 -0.92 -5.00
C PHE A 193 -12.99 0.35 -4.18
N PHE A 194 -14.19 0.69 -3.73
CA PHE A 194 -14.40 1.64 -2.64
C PHE A 194 -14.69 0.85 -1.35
N CYS A 195 -13.77 0.92 -0.40
CA CYS A 195 -13.84 0.26 0.90
C CYS A 195 -14.53 1.19 1.90
N GLU A 196 -15.85 1.04 2.03
CA GLU A 196 -16.65 1.80 2.99
C GLU A 196 -16.55 1.21 4.40
N GLY A 197 -16.59 2.08 5.42
CA GLY A 197 -16.58 1.67 6.83
C GLY A 197 -15.33 0.88 7.21
N LEU A 198 -14.19 1.24 6.61
CA LEU A 198 -12.92 0.56 6.84
C LEU A 198 -12.53 0.65 8.31
N GLU A 199 -12.27 -0.50 8.91
CA GLU A 199 -11.61 -0.65 10.21
C GLU A 199 -10.36 -1.51 9.96
N LEU A 200 -9.19 -0.95 10.21
CA LEU A 200 -7.91 -1.62 9.98
C LEU A 200 -7.02 -1.45 11.20
N THR A 201 -6.35 -2.51 11.60
CA THR A 201 -5.32 -2.50 12.63
C THR A 201 -3.98 -2.82 11.99
N ALA A 202 -3.07 -1.85 11.98
CA ALA A 202 -1.68 -2.05 11.60
C ALA A 202 -0.94 -2.70 12.77
N GLN A 203 -0.70 -4.01 12.65
CA GLN A 203 -0.03 -4.78 13.68
C GLN A 203 1.45 -4.36 13.82
N PRO A 204 2.06 -4.48 15.01
CA PRO A 204 3.49 -4.26 15.16
C PRO A 204 4.27 -5.21 14.25
N PRO A 205 5.37 -4.75 13.63
CA PRO A 205 6.17 -5.60 12.77
C PRO A 205 7.00 -6.60 13.57
N THR A 206 7.24 -7.75 12.95
CA THR A 206 8.22 -8.73 13.39
C THR A 206 9.43 -8.71 12.47
N VAL A 207 10.60 -8.99 13.02
CA VAL A 207 11.82 -9.18 12.25
C VAL A 207 11.74 -10.52 11.52
N VAL A 208 11.97 -10.51 10.21
CA VAL A 208 12.09 -11.72 9.42
C VAL A 208 13.51 -12.25 9.57
N GLN A 209 13.67 -13.42 10.18
CA GLN A 209 14.98 -14.03 10.33
C GLN A 209 15.51 -14.48 8.96
N PRO A 210 16.80 -14.28 8.67
CA PRO A 210 17.41 -14.84 7.47
C PRO A 210 17.20 -16.34 7.43
N GLN A 211 16.86 -16.88 6.25
CA GLN A 211 16.91 -18.33 6.08
C GLN A 211 18.35 -18.81 6.37
N SER A 212 18.49 -19.73 7.32
CA SER A 212 19.75 -20.46 7.43
C SER A 212 19.94 -21.19 6.09
N THR A 213 21.10 -20.98 5.46
CA THR A 213 21.54 -21.79 4.33
C THR A 213 21.76 -23.21 4.82
N ALA A 214 20.70 -23.99 4.96
CA ALA A 214 20.78 -25.43 5.07
C ALA A 214 21.22 -25.95 3.70
N SER A 215 22.51 -26.31 3.63
CA SER A 215 23.17 -27.13 2.63
C SER A 215 22.33 -27.46 1.39
N ARG A 216 22.63 -26.79 0.27
CA ARG A 216 22.55 -27.47 -1.04
C ARG A 216 23.48 -28.68 -0.94
N LEU A 217 22.92 -29.83 -0.56
CA LEU A 217 23.56 -31.11 -0.72
C LEU A 217 23.80 -31.26 -2.21
N SER A 218 25.06 -31.13 -2.59
CA SER A 218 25.64 -31.62 -3.83
C SER A 218 25.30 -33.10 -3.93
N TRP A 219 24.48 -33.46 -4.92
CA TRP A 219 24.53 -34.80 -5.48
C TRP A 219 25.35 -34.69 -6.75
N GLU A 220 26.53 -35.30 -6.68
CA GLU A 220 27.42 -35.63 -7.79
C GLU A 220 26.71 -36.51 -8.83
#